data_AF-A0A0G4LYT7-F1
#
_entry.id   AF-A0A0G4LYT7-F1
#
_cell.length_a   1.000
_cell.length_b   1.000
_cell.length_c   1.000
_cell.angle_alpha   90.00
_cell.angle_beta   90.00
_cell.angle_gamma   90.00
#
_symmetry.space_group_name_H-M   'P 1'
#
loop_
_entity.id
_entity.type
_entity.pdbx_description
1 polymer ?
#
loop_
_entity_poly.entity_id
_entity_poly.type
_entity_poly.pdbx_seq_one_letter_code
_entity_poly.pdbx_strand_id
1 'polypeptide(L)'
;MDTRQTGGCQSNAAATTRLRLLSLDGGGIGGLSSLLILEHLMERIREAEGLAKVPRPCDRFDMIGGTSTGGIIAIMLGRLRMTVDECIRAYRTMAERAY
;
A
#
# COMPACT_ATOMS: atom_id res chain seq x y z
N MET A 1 41.74 44.96 -9.51
CA MET A 1 41.93 43.60 -10.06
C MET A 1 41.59 42.64 -8.93
N ASP A 2 40.66 41.72 -9.02
CA ASP A 2 39.71 41.39 -10.05
C ASP A 2 38.60 40.53 -9.38
N THR A 3 37.47 40.55 -10.06
CA THR A 3 36.18 39.90 -9.95
C THR A 3 36.03 38.45 -9.40
N ARG A 4 34.78 38.15 -8.97
CA ARG A 4 34.04 36.85 -8.97
C ARG A 4 34.44 35.84 -7.86
N GLN A 5 33.56 35.15 -7.15
CA GLN A 5 32.23 34.62 -7.46
C GLN A 5 31.50 34.27 -6.14
N THR A 6 30.37 34.92 -5.87
CA THR A 6 29.32 34.40 -4.98
C THR A 6 28.21 33.82 -5.86
N GLY A 7 27.76 32.61 -5.56
CA GLY A 7 26.56 32.05 -6.18
C GLY A 7 26.74 30.64 -6.72
N GLY A 8 26.99 29.68 -5.82
CA GLY A 8 26.66 28.29 -6.11
C GLY A 8 25.15 28.12 -6.01
N CYS A 9 24.45 28.08 -7.15
CA CYS A 9 23.12 27.48 -7.24
C CYS A 9 23.22 26.06 -6.69
N GLN A 10 22.77 25.85 -5.46
CA GLN A 10 22.49 24.52 -4.96
C GLN A 10 21.29 24.03 -5.77
N SER A 11 21.55 23.18 -6.77
CA SER A 11 20.52 22.48 -7.51
C SER A 11 19.75 21.62 -6.51
N ASN A 12 18.57 22.10 -6.11
CA ASN A 12 17.65 21.32 -5.31
C ASN A 12 17.06 20.23 -6.22
N ALA A 13 17.84 19.16 -6.42
CA ALA A 13 17.37 17.94 -7.06
C ALA A 13 16.38 17.29 -6.09
N ALA A 14 15.10 17.65 -6.22
CA ALA A 14 14.01 16.97 -5.54
C ALA A 14 14.16 15.46 -5.80
N ALA A 15 14.53 14.70 -4.77
CA ALA A 15 14.67 13.26 -4.86
C ALA A 15 13.37 12.70 -5.43
N THR A 16 13.43 12.08 -6.62
CA THR A 16 12.28 11.48 -7.28
C THR A 16 11.84 10.27 -6.47
N THR A 17 10.97 10.51 -5.49
CA THR A 17 10.42 9.45 -4.65
C THR A 17 9.61 8.53 -5.54
N ARG A 18 10.03 7.26 -5.65
CA ARG A 18 9.32 6.27 -6.47
C ARG A 18 7.95 6.01 -5.84
N LEU A 19 6.90 6.46 -6.52
CA LEU A 19 5.51 6.22 -6.14
C LEU A 19 5.15 4.74 -6.29
N ARG A 20 4.43 4.20 -5.30
CA ARG A 20 3.94 2.82 -5.27
C ARG A 20 2.43 2.80 -5.13
N LEU A 21 1.76 2.22 -6.12
CA LEU A 21 0.31 2.10 -6.20
C LEU A 21 -0.11 0.64 -5.99
N LEU A 22 -1.08 0.43 -5.12
CA LEU A 22 -1.80 -0.85 -4.99
C LEU A 22 -3.19 -0.69 -5.63
N SER A 23 -3.49 -1.52 -6.63
CA SER A 23 -4.80 -1.58 -7.27
C SER A 23 -5.46 -2.94 -6.97
N LEU A 24 -6.71 -2.91 -6.53
CA LEU A 24 -7.48 -4.09 -6.15
C LEU A 24 -8.72 -4.19 -7.02
N ASP A 25 -8.83 -5.27 -7.78
CA ASP A 25 -9.97 -5.48 -8.66
C ASP A 25 -11.21 -5.96 -7.89
N GLY A 26 -12.38 -5.70 -8.47
CA GLY A 26 -13.66 -6.18 -7.96
C GLY A 26 -13.89 -7.64 -8.35
N GLY A 27 -14.30 -8.50 -7.41
CA GLY A 27 -14.44 -9.94 -7.68
C GLY A 27 -15.44 -10.68 -6.80
N GLY A 28 -16.26 -9.98 -6.00
CA GLY A 28 -17.20 -10.64 -5.07
C GLY A 28 -16.45 -11.56 -4.08
N ILE A 29 -16.98 -12.75 -3.81
CA ILE A 29 -16.31 -13.75 -2.95
C ILE A 29 -14.89 -14.10 -3.43
N GLY A 30 -14.61 -13.97 -4.74
CA GLY A 30 -13.27 -14.17 -5.32
C GLY A 30 -12.19 -13.19 -4.86
N GLY A 31 -12.57 -12.07 -4.23
CA GLY A 31 -11.65 -11.06 -3.69
C GLY A 31 -10.75 -11.56 -2.55
N LEU A 32 -11.09 -12.70 -1.92
CA LEU A 32 -10.23 -13.36 -0.94
C LEU A 32 -8.89 -13.79 -1.55
N SER A 33 -8.87 -14.19 -2.82
CA SER A 33 -7.62 -14.59 -3.49
C SER A 33 -6.62 -13.43 -3.56
N SER A 34 -7.09 -12.23 -3.93
CA SER A 34 -6.26 -11.02 -3.97
C SER A 34 -5.72 -10.64 -2.59
N LEU A 35 -6.51 -10.80 -1.53
CA LEU A 35 -6.07 -10.55 -0.16
C LEU A 35 -5.00 -11.55 0.31
N LEU A 36 -5.14 -12.84 -0.04
CA LEU A 36 -4.13 -13.86 0.29
C LEU A 36 -2.81 -13.63 -0.47
N ILE A 37 -2.90 -13.21 -1.74
CA ILE A 37 -1.73 -12.81 -2.52
C ILE A 37 -1.06 -11.60 -1.86
N LEU A 38 -1.85 -10.61 -1.45
CA LEU A 38 -1.33 -9.42 -0.77
C LEU A 38 -0.69 -9.78 0.58
N GLU A 39 -1.29 -10.67 1.36
CA GLU A 39 -0.72 -11.16 2.63
C GLU A 39 0.67 -11.75 2.40
N HIS A 40 0.77 -12.68 1.44
CA HIS A 40 2.04 -13.32 1.11
C HIS A 40 3.07 -12.31 0.56
N LEU A 41 2.64 -11.29 -0.19
CA LEU A 41 3.50 -10.21 -0.65
C LEU A 41 4.06 -9.39 0.53
N MET A 42 3.21 -9.02 1.50
CA MET A 42 3.62 -8.23 2.65
C MET A 42 4.55 -9.01 3.59
N GLU A 43 4.31 -10.31 3.74
CA GLU A 43 5.21 -11.25 4.42
C GLU A 43 6.60 -11.29 3.76
N ARG A 44 6.66 -11.41 2.43
CA ARG A 44 7.93 -11.38 1.69
C ARG A 44 8.65 -10.03 1.82
N ILE A 45 7.92 -8.92 1.89
CA ILE A 45 8.51 -7.60 2.13
C ILE A 45 9.14 -7.55 3.52
N ARG A 46 8.47 -8.07 4.55
CA ARG A 46 9.03 -8.19 5.90
C ARG A 46 10.35 -8.96 5.87
N GLU A 47 10.37 -10.12 5.22
CA GLU A 47 11.56 -10.97 5.14
C GLU A 47 12.70 -10.31 4.37
N ALA A 48 12.41 -9.77 3.18
CA ALA A 48 13.39 -9.14 2.31
C ALA A 48 14.03 -7.89 2.94
N GLU A 49 13.29 -7.16 3.78
CA GLU A 49 13.74 -5.94 4.45
C GLU A 49 14.17 -6.19 5.92
N GLY A 50 14.12 -7.43 6.41
CA GLY A 50 14.51 -7.78 7.78
C GLY A 50 13.66 -7.11 8.87
N LEU A 51 12.38 -6.86 8.60
CA LEU A 51 11.49 -6.13 9.51
C LEU A 51 11.02 -7.04 10.67
N ALA A 52 10.95 -6.49 11.88
CA ALA A 52 10.49 -7.24 13.06
C ALA A 52 9.01 -7.67 12.99
N LYS A 53 8.20 -6.99 12.18
CA LYS A 53 6.78 -7.29 11.97
C LYS A 53 6.38 -6.99 10.54
N VAL A 54 5.29 -7.62 10.10
CA VAL A 54 4.69 -7.35 8.79
C VAL A 54 4.27 -5.89 8.72
N PRO A 55 4.74 -5.11 7.74
CA PRO A 55 4.29 -3.74 7.59
C PRO A 55 2.84 -3.71 7.14
N ARG A 56 2.12 -2.63 7.42
CA ARG A 56 0.76 -2.45 6.88
C ARG A 56 0.85 -2.00 5.42
N PRO A 57 -0.15 -2.32 4.58
CA PRO A 57 -0.16 -1.84 3.19
C PRO A 57 -0.05 -0.32 3.08
N CYS A 58 -0.73 0.44 3.94
CA CYS A 58 -0.65 1.91 3.95
C CYS A 58 0.74 2.47 4.30
N ASP A 59 1.63 1.67 4.90
CA ASP A 59 3.00 2.09 5.21
C ASP A 59 3.95 1.79 4.03
N ARG A 60 3.50 1.05 3.01
CA ARG A 60 4.30 0.64 1.85
C ARG A 60 3.78 1.15 0.50
N PHE A 61 2.49 1.42 0.38
CA PHE A 61 1.87 1.95 -0.83
C PHE A 61 1.41 3.39 -0.57
N ASP A 62 1.82 4.30 -1.46
CA ASP A 62 1.47 5.72 -1.37
C ASP A 62 0.01 5.96 -1.77
N MET A 63 -0.55 5.05 -2.56
CA MET A 63 -1.97 5.05 -2.95
C MET A 63 -2.50 3.62 -2.99
N ILE A 64 -3.72 3.44 -2.48
CA ILE A 64 -4.46 2.19 -2.55
C ILE A 64 -5.83 2.49 -3.17
N GLY A 65 -6.14 1.83 -4.28
CA GLY A 65 -7.40 2.00 -5.00
C GLY A 65 -8.01 0.67 -5.39
N GLY A 66 -9.29 0.68 -5.74
CA GLY A 66 -9.99 -0.50 -6.23
C GLY A 66 -11.43 -0.23 -6.62
N THR A 67 -12.07 -1.19 -7.29
CA THR A 67 -13.45 -1.10 -7.78
C THR A 67 -14.36 -2.11 -7.07
N SER A 68 -15.63 -1.77 -6.85
CA SER A 68 -16.60 -2.65 -6.16
C SER A 68 -16.07 -3.13 -4.79
N THR A 69 -16.01 -4.45 -4.55
CA THR A 69 -15.41 -5.04 -3.34
C THR A 69 -13.96 -4.63 -3.11
N GLY A 70 -13.19 -4.42 -4.19
CA GLY A 70 -11.82 -3.91 -4.13
C GLY A 70 -11.73 -2.49 -3.56
N GLY A 71 -12.76 -1.66 -3.76
CA GLY A 71 -12.85 -0.32 -3.18
C GLY A 71 -13.07 -0.37 -1.66
N ILE A 72 -13.90 -1.30 -1.18
CA ILE A 72 -14.10 -1.54 0.26
C ILE A 72 -12.78 -2.00 0.90
N ILE A 73 -12.09 -2.95 0.25
CA ILE A 73 -10.77 -3.42 0.71
C ILE A 73 -9.76 -2.26 0.72
N ALA A 74 -9.74 -1.40 -0.30
CA ALA A 74 -8.88 -0.22 -0.34
C ALA A 74 -9.11 0.73 0.84
N ILE A 75 -10.38 0.93 1.25
CA ILE A 75 -10.73 1.71 2.45
C ILE A 75 -10.20 1.02 3.72
N MET A 76 -10.38 -0.29 3.86
CA MET A 76 -9.91 -1.06 5.03
C MET A 76 -8.39 -0.98 5.19
N LEU A 77 -7.65 -1.23 4.12
CA LEU A 77 -6.18 -1.27 4.16
C LEU A 77 -5.55 0.13 4.18
N GLY A 78 -6.13 1.08 3.45
CA GLY A 78 -5.61 2.43 3.34
C GLY A 78 -6.10 3.35 4.46
N ARG A 79 -7.40 3.59 4.50
CA ARG A 79 -7.99 4.61 5.39
C ARG A 79 -8.13 4.13 6.82
N LEU A 80 -8.59 2.90 7.03
CA LEU A 80 -8.72 2.30 8.36
C LEU A 80 -7.40 1.73 8.89
N ARG A 81 -6.36 1.68 8.04
CA ARG A 81 -5.01 1.20 8.37
C ARG A 81 -5.02 -0.20 8.97
N MET A 82 -5.95 -1.05 8.54
CA MET A 82 -5.99 -2.46 8.93
C MET A 82 -4.77 -3.18 8.39
N THR A 83 -4.32 -4.18 9.14
CA THR A 83 -3.44 -5.23 8.63
C THR A 83 -4.19 -6.06 7.58
N VAL A 84 -3.43 -6.81 6.76
CA VAL A 84 -4.05 -7.68 5.74
C VAL A 84 -4.93 -8.75 6.40
N ASP A 85 -4.47 -9.33 7.50
CA ASP A 85 -5.18 -10.34 8.30
C ASP A 85 -6.49 -9.79 8.92
N GLU A 86 -6.47 -8.59 9.50
CA GLU A 86 -7.70 -7.92 9.96
C GLU A 86 -8.68 -7.68 8.80
N CYS A 87 -8.17 -7.26 7.64
CA CYS A 87 -8.99 -7.04 6.47
C CYS A 87 -9.61 -8.34 5.95
N ILE A 88 -8.88 -9.46 5.93
CA ILE A 88 -9.40 -10.78 5.56
C ILE A 88 -10.56 -11.18 6.48
N ARG A 89 -10.39 -11.04 7.81
CA ARG A 89 -11.47 -11.34 8.76
C ARG A 89 -12.70 -10.47 8.53
N ALA A 90 -12.51 -9.17 8.43
CA ALA A 90 -13.61 -8.22 8.20
C ALA A 90 -14.32 -8.50 6.86
N TYR A 91 -13.55 -8.82 5.82
CA TYR A 91 -14.09 -9.13 4.50
C TYR A 91 -14.93 -10.41 4.50
N ARG A 92 -14.49 -11.46 5.21
CA ARG A 92 -15.28 -12.70 5.37
C ARG A 92 -16.61 -12.44 6.04
N THR A 93 -16.61 -11.74 7.18
CA THR A 93 -17.85 -11.39 7.90
C THR A 93 -18.78 -10.51 7.06
N MET A 94 -18.22 -9.61 6.25
CA MET A 94 -19.02 -8.80 5.33
C MET A 94 -19.62 -9.66 4.20
N ALA A 95 -18.81 -10.54 3.59
CA ALA A 95 -19.24 -11.40 2.49
C ALA A 95 -20.37 -12.35 2.93
N GLU A 96 -20.30 -12.91 4.14
CA GLU A 96 -21.34 -13.77 4.73
C GLU A 96 -22.68 -13.03 4.97
N ARG A 97 -22.68 -11.71 5.08
CA ARG A 97 -23.89 -10.89 5.27
C ARG A 97 -24.45 -10.34 3.97
N ALA A 98 -23.62 -10.21 2.95
CA ALA A 98 -23.96 -9.57 1.69
C ALA A 98 -24.52 -10.56 0.65
N TYR A 99 -24.23 -11.86 0.81
CA TYR A 99 -24.64 -12.96 -0.06
C TYR A 99 -25.17 -14.12 0.78
#